data_AF-A0A819Q3G6-F1
#
_entry.id   AF-A0A819Q3G6-F1
#
_cell.length_a   1.000
_cell.length_b   1.000
_cell.length_c   1.000
_cell.angle_alpha   90.00
_cell.angle_beta   90.00
_cell.angle_gamma   90.00
#
_symmetry.space_group_name_H-M   'P 1'
#
loop_
_entity.id
_entity.type
_entity.pdbx_description
1 polymer ?
#
loop_
_entity_poly.entity_id
_entity_poly.type
_entity_poly.pdbx_seq_one_letter_code
_entity_poly.pdbx_strand_id
1 'polypeptide(L)'
;RKEYEEYLELKKAFTIEEEGHDENPDDANNESVLNQFVEYIKTAKFMYLDELAAQFKLRTQDVIDRLKYLEESGAITGLFDDRGKYIYLTRDEMDRVTKAIRQRGRISFSDLSKISNELIDFSGTRTVNDKLLETDDTAS
;
A
#
# COMPACT_ATOMS: atom_id res chain seq x y z
N ARG A 1 21.19 -11.46 12.05
CA ARG A 1 21.94 -10.21 11.82
C ARG A 1 21.33 -9.44 10.64
N LYS A 2 21.17 -10.07 9.47
CA LYS A 2 20.49 -9.48 8.30
C LYS A 2 19.04 -9.04 8.58
N GLU A 3 18.21 -9.88 9.19
CA GLU A 3 16.81 -9.54 9.54
C GLU A 3 16.68 -8.35 10.51
N TYR A 4 17.67 -8.16 11.40
CA TYR A 4 17.68 -7.05 12.36
C TYR A 4 18.10 -5.73 11.69
N GLU A 5 19.03 -5.80 10.74
CA GLU A 5 19.42 -4.67 9.90
C GLU A 5 18.25 -4.23 9.00
N GLU A 6 17.57 -5.17 8.37
CA GLU A 6 16.33 -4.93 7.62
C GLU A 6 15.27 -4.28 8.54
N TYR A 7 15.01 -4.86 9.72
CA TYR A 7 14.07 -4.24 10.69
C TYR A 7 14.43 -2.80 11.07
N LEU A 8 15.71 -2.48 11.29
CA LEU A 8 16.16 -1.12 11.61
C LEU A 8 15.99 -0.15 10.43
N GLU A 9 16.26 -0.60 9.21
CA GLU A 9 16.03 0.19 8.00
C GLU A 9 14.55 0.46 7.79
N LEU A 10 13.69 -0.55 7.97
CA LEU A 10 12.25 -0.42 7.93
C LEU A 10 11.78 0.60 8.99
N LYS A 11 12.25 0.49 10.23
CA LYS A 11 11.86 1.41 11.30
C LYS A 11 12.28 2.85 10.98
N LYS A 12 13.50 3.05 10.49
CA LYS A 12 14.02 4.38 10.13
C LYS A 12 13.29 4.98 8.94
N ALA A 13 13.00 4.18 7.92
CA ALA A 13 12.27 4.65 6.74
C ALA A 13 10.85 5.11 7.09
N PHE A 14 10.27 4.62 8.18
CA PHE A 14 8.90 4.89 8.61
C PHE A 14 8.74 5.95 9.69
N THR A 15 9.83 6.41 10.30
CA THR A 15 9.82 7.58 11.19
C THR A 15 9.25 8.79 10.43
N ILE A 16 8.23 9.44 10.98
CA ILE A 16 7.62 10.64 10.42
C ILE A 16 8.49 11.82 10.86
N GLU A 17 9.13 12.50 9.90
CA GLU A 17 9.76 13.81 10.14
C GLU A 17 8.66 14.88 10.12
N GLU A 18 7.94 15.06 11.23
CA GLU A 18 7.06 16.22 11.40
C GLU A 18 7.96 17.46 11.58
N GLU A 19 8.05 18.33 10.57
CA GLU A 19 8.56 19.69 10.75
C GLU A 19 7.59 20.44 11.68
N GLY A 20 7.86 20.37 12.97
CA GLY A 20 7.20 21.15 14.01
C GLY A 20 6.26 20.34 14.91
N HIS A 21 6.78 20.04 16.11
CA HIS A 21 6.09 19.76 17.37
C HIS A 21 6.00 18.28 17.81
N ASP A 22 6.65 18.02 18.94
CA ASP A 22 6.81 16.78 19.72
C ASP A 22 7.53 15.59 19.05
N GLU A 23 8.86 15.69 19.05
CA GLU A 23 9.76 14.54 19.13
C GLU A 23 9.44 13.72 20.39
N ASN A 24 8.46 12.81 20.33
CA ASN A 24 8.40 11.69 21.24
C ASN A 24 9.03 10.46 20.55
N PRO A 25 10.30 10.12 20.86
CA PRO A 25 11.01 8.98 20.29
C PRO A 25 10.56 7.66 20.94
N ASP A 26 9.26 7.47 21.12
CA ASP A 26 8.72 6.23 21.64
C ASP A 26 8.63 5.19 20.52
N ASP A 27 9.49 4.18 20.62
CA ASP A 27 9.56 3.05 19.69
C ASP A 27 8.21 2.38 19.41
N ALA A 28 7.30 2.40 20.40
CA ALA A 28 5.94 1.87 20.26
C ALA A 28 5.08 2.67 19.26
N ASN A 29 5.29 3.98 19.14
CA ASN A 29 4.54 4.82 18.21
C ASN A 29 4.95 4.54 16.77
N ASN A 30 6.26 4.37 16.51
CA ASN A 30 6.77 4.08 15.17
C ASN A 30 6.33 2.71 14.64
N GLU A 31 6.32 1.67 15.50
CA GLU A 31 5.78 0.36 15.14
C GLU A 31 4.28 0.41 14.85
N SER A 32 3.53 1.21 15.62
CA SER A 32 2.10 1.42 15.40
C SER A 32 1.82 2.07 14.03
N VAL A 33 2.61 3.08 13.63
CA VAL A 33 2.46 3.79 12.34
C VAL A 33 2.76 2.87 11.15
N LEU A 34 3.84 2.10 11.21
CA LEU A 34 4.18 1.12 10.18
C LEU A 34 3.06 0.08 9.98
N ASN A 35 2.55 -0.46 11.08
CA ASN A 35 1.45 -1.43 11.04
C ASN A 35 0.19 -0.80 10.43
N GLN A 36 -0.15 0.43 10.81
CA GLN A 36 -1.28 1.16 10.22
C GLN A 36 -1.09 1.38 8.72
N PHE A 37 0.13 1.69 8.26
CA PHE A 37 0.45 1.85 6.85
C PHE A 37 0.22 0.57 6.05
N VAL A 38 0.75 -0.56 6.55
CA VAL A 38 0.59 -1.87 5.90
C VAL A 38 -0.87 -2.30 5.88
N GLU A 39 -1.60 -2.14 6.98
CA GLU A 39 -3.00 -2.54 7.07
C GLU A 39 -3.90 -1.65 6.21
N TYR A 40 -3.60 -0.35 6.11
CA TYR A 40 -4.28 0.55 5.17
C TYR A 40 -4.10 0.07 3.72
N ILE A 41 -2.87 -0.28 3.32
CA ILE A 41 -2.57 -0.78 1.98
C ILE A 41 -3.38 -2.03 1.65
N LYS A 42 -3.34 -3.02 2.56
CA LYS A 42 -4.05 -4.30 2.38
C LYS A 42 -5.57 -4.11 2.31
N THR A 43 -6.12 -3.18 3.08
CA THR A 43 -7.56 -2.92 3.14
C THR A 43 -8.04 -2.17 1.90
N ALA A 44 -7.34 -1.11 1.51
CA ALA A 44 -7.75 -0.29 0.39
C ALA A 44 -7.57 -1.00 -0.96
N LYS A 45 -6.58 -1.90 -1.08
CA LYS A 45 -6.14 -2.64 -2.29
C LYS A 45 -5.76 -1.80 -3.52
N PHE A 46 -6.38 -0.64 -3.71
CA PHE A 46 -6.18 0.28 -4.81
C PHE A 46 -6.08 1.69 -4.24
N MET A 47 -4.98 2.38 -4.51
CA MET A 47 -4.70 3.71 -3.93
C MET A 47 -3.96 4.60 -4.91
N TYR A 48 -4.25 5.90 -4.84
CA TYR A 48 -3.41 6.91 -5.45
C TYR A 48 -2.23 7.22 -4.52
N LEU A 49 -1.03 7.30 -5.08
CA LEU A 49 0.18 7.54 -4.29
C LEU A 49 0.13 8.89 -3.56
N ASP A 50 -0.45 9.91 -4.18
CA ASP A 50 -0.58 11.24 -3.57
C ASP A 50 -1.60 11.26 -2.43
N GLU A 51 -2.70 10.50 -2.53
CA GLU A 51 -3.67 10.34 -1.45
C GLU A 51 -3.04 9.58 -0.27
N LEU A 52 -2.27 8.52 -0.55
CA LEU A 52 -1.53 7.79 0.45
C LEU A 52 -0.47 8.68 1.13
N ALA A 53 0.21 9.53 0.37
CA ALA A 53 1.17 10.49 0.89
C ALA A 53 0.50 11.51 1.81
N ALA A 54 -0.64 12.09 1.40
CA ALA A 54 -1.40 13.00 2.22
C ALA A 54 -1.91 12.36 3.53
N GLN A 55 -2.41 11.11 3.46
CA GLN A 55 -2.92 10.37 4.61
C GLN A 55 -1.85 10.16 5.70
N PHE A 56 -0.60 9.94 5.31
CA PHE A 56 0.51 9.68 6.23
C PHE A 56 1.44 10.89 6.41
N LYS A 57 1.08 12.07 5.86
CA LYS A 57 1.89 13.30 5.89
C LYS A 57 3.31 13.11 5.36
N LEU A 58 3.44 12.38 4.25
CA LEU A 58 4.72 12.10 3.59
C LEU A 58 4.77 12.80 2.23
N ARG A 59 5.96 12.89 1.64
CA ARG A 59 6.06 13.19 0.20
C ARG A 59 5.75 11.92 -0.59
N THR A 60 5.19 12.09 -1.78
CA THR A 60 4.89 10.96 -2.69
C THR A 60 6.11 10.08 -2.95
N GLN A 61 7.31 10.69 -3.07
CA GLN A 61 8.55 9.93 -3.24
C GLN A 61 8.88 9.05 -2.02
N ASP A 62 8.68 9.56 -0.80
CA ASP A 62 8.93 8.78 0.42
C ASP A 62 7.93 7.60 0.53
N VAL A 63 6.68 7.78 0.09
CA VAL A 63 5.70 6.69 -0.04
C VAL A 63 6.15 5.63 -1.03
N ILE A 64 6.64 6.04 -2.22
CA ILE A 64 7.13 5.12 -3.24
C ILE A 64 8.29 4.28 -2.69
N ASP A 65 9.24 4.93 -2.01
CA ASP A 65 10.42 4.26 -1.47
C ASP A 65 10.02 3.29 -0.34
N ARG A 66 9.08 3.67 0.51
CA ARG A 66 8.49 2.79 1.55
C ARG A 66 7.75 1.59 0.96
N LEU A 67 6.96 1.78 -0.09
CA LEU A 67 6.25 0.70 -0.77
C LEU A 67 7.24 -0.31 -1.37
N LYS A 68 8.26 0.17 -2.10
CA LYS A 68 9.31 -0.70 -2.67
C LYS A 68 10.03 -1.49 -1.59
N TYR A 69 10.39 -0.84 -0.49
CA TYR A 69 11.02 -1.51 0.64
C TYR A 69 10.13 -2.63 1.23
N LEU A 70 8.83 -2.37 1.40
CA LEU A 70 7.88 -3.38 1.87
C LEU A 70 7.69 -4.54 0.88
N GLU A 71 7.82 -4.28 -0.43
CA GLU A 71 7.81 -5.33 -1.45
C GLU A 71 9.10 -6.17 -1.41
N GLU A 72 10.27 -5.53 -1.27
CA GLU A 72 11.58 -6.20 -1.20
C GLU A 72 11.71 -7.08 0.05
N SER A 73 11.17 -6.64 1.19
CA SER A 73 11.06 -7.45 2.42
C SER A 73 9.96 -8.53 2.33
N GLY A 74 9.11 -8.48 1.30
CA GLY A 74 7.99 -9.38 1.11
C GLY A 74 6.80 -9.14 2.05
N ALA A 75 6.79 -8.03 2.80
CA ALA A 75 5.68 -7.68 3.68
C ALA A 75 4.39 -7.42 2.89
N ILE A 76 4.51 -6.87 1.68
CA ILE A 76 3.42 -6.67 0.73
C ILE A 76 3.85 -7.11 -0.67
N THR A 77 2.89 -7.16 -1.58
CA THR A 77 3.12 -7.36 -3.02
C THR A 77 2.16 -6.45 -3.78
N GLY A 78 2.62 -5.79 -4.83
CA GLY A 78 1.75 -4.91 -5.59
C GLY A 78 2.30 -4.51 -6.96
N LEU A 79 1.61 -3.56 -7.58
CA LEU A 79 1.94 -3.02 -8.89
C LEU A 79 1.81 -1.51 -8.89
N PHE A 80 2.82 -0.84 -9.44
CA PHE A 80 2.77 0.59 -9.75
C PHE A 80 2.22 0.79 -11.16
N ASP A 81 1.26 1.70 -11.28
CA ASP A 81 0.80 2.23 -12.56
C ASP A 81 1.64 3.46 -12.96
N ASP A 82 1.83 3.69 -14.26
CA ASP A 82 2.58 4.84 -14.79
C ASP A 82 1.92 6.20 -14.46
N ARG A 83 0.68 6.16 -14.00
CA ARG A 83 -0.16 7.30 -13.60
C ARG A 83 -0.20 7.54 -12.09
N GLY A 84 0.70 6.93 -11.32
CA GLY A 84 0.81 7.19 -9.88
C GLY A 84 -0.21 6.46 -9.01
N LYS A 85 -0.63 5.27 -9.43
CA LYS A 85 -1.44 4.37 -8.60
C LYS A 85 -0.60 3.21 -8.09
N TYR A 86 -0.99 2.71 -6.93
CA TYR A 86 -0.50 1.44 -6.39
C TYR A 86 -1.67 0.48 -6.22
N ILE A 87 -1.46 -0.77 -6.64
CA ILE A 87 -2.42 -1.85 -6.52
C ILE A 87 -1.78 -2.94 -5.68
N TYR A 88 -2.30 -3.17 -4.48
CA TYR A 88 -1.92 -4.30 -3.64
C TYR A 88 -2.57 -5.59 -4.15
N LEU A 89 -1.75 -6.62 -4.29
CA LEU A 89 -2.14 -7.98 -4.61
C LEU A 89 -1.76 -8.87 -3.43
N THR A 90 -2.66 -9.74 -3.01
CA THR A 90 -2.32 -10.76 -2.01
C THR A 90 -1.38 -11.80 -2.63
N ARG A 91 -0.59 -12.47 -1.79
CA ARG A 91 0.25 -13.58 -2.25
C ARG A 91 -0.58 -14.70 -2.89
N ASP A 92 -1.75 -15.01 -2.34
CA ASP A 92 -2.65 -16.02 -2.91
C ASP A 92 -3.14 -15.65 -4.32
N GLU A 93 -3.51 -14.39 -4.55
CA GLU A 93 -3.88 -13.91 -5.89
C GLU A 93 -2.74 -14.08 -6.89
N MET A 94 -1.51 -13.70 -6.49
CA MET A 94 -0.32 -13.89 -7.34
C MET A 94 0.01 -15.36 -7.60
N ASP A 95 -0.16 -16.23 -6.60
CA ASP A 95 0.06 -17.66 -6.73
C ASP A 95 -0.96 -18.31 -7.66
N ARG A 96 -2.24 -17.92 -7.55
CA ARG A 96 -3.31 -18.39 -8.45
C ARG A 96 -3.02 -17.98 -9.90
N VAL A 97 -2.61 -16.72 -10.13
CA VAL A 97 -2.22 -16.24 -11.47
C VAL A 97 -1.02 -17.01 -12.01
N THR A 98 0.03 -17.19 -11.19
CA THR A 98 1.24 -17.93 -11.58
C THR A 98 0.92 -19.38 -11.94
N LYS A 99 0.07 -20.04 -11.15
CA LYS A 99 -0.37 -21.42 -11.42
C LYS A 99 -1.14 -21.52 -12.73
N ALA A 100 -2.04 -20.58 -13.00
CA ALA A 100 -2.82 -20.55 -14.23
C ALA A 100 -1.94 -20.35 -15.48
N ILE A 101 -0.92 -19.47 -15.40
CA ILE A 101 0.07 -19.28 -16.48
C ILE A 101 0.83 -20.58 -16.74
N ARG A 102 1.36 -21.21 -15.68
CA ARG A 102 2.13 -22.46 -15.80
C ARG A 102 1.33 -23.61 -16.40
N GLN A 103 0.06 -23.75 -16.02
CA GLN A 103 -0.81 -24.82 -16.53
C GLN A 103 -1.15 -24.67 -18.02
N ARG A 104 -1.27 -23.43 -18.52
CA ARG A 104 -1.59 -23.17 -19.94
C ARG A 104 -0.35 -23.14 -20.84
N GLY A 105 0.85 -22.97 -20.28
CA GLY A 105 2.09 -22.88 -21.03
C GLY A 105 2.19 -21.56 -21.79
N ARG A 106 1.95 -21.57 -23.11
CA ARG A 106 1.94 -20.34 -23.92
C ARG A 106 0.58 -19.67 -23.81
N ILE A 107 0.56 -18.44 -23.31
CA ILE A 107 -0.65 -17.65 -23.10
C ILE A 107 -0.56 -16.33 -23.90
N SER A 108 -1.65 -15.94 -24.53
CA SER A 108 -1.75 -14.62 -25.17
C SER A 108 -1.95 -13.53 -24.11
N PHE A 109 -1.61 -12.28 -24.43
CA PHE A 109 -1.89 -11.15 -23.52
C PHE A 109 -3.39 -11.06 -23.19
N SER A 110 -4.28 -11.26 -24.16
CA SER A 110 -5.72 -11.26 -23.94
C SER A 110 -6.20 -12.35 -22.99
N ASP A 111 -5.60 -13.55 -23.05
CA ASP A 111 -5.96 -14.63 -22.16
C ASP A 111 -5.41 -14.39 -20.75
N LEU A 112 -4.21 -13.81 -20.65
CA LEU A 112 -3.64 -13.40 -19.38
C LEU A 112 -4.54 -12.36 -18.70
N SER A 113 -4.97 -11.31 -19.41
CA SER A 113 -5.87 -10.31 -18.88
C SER A 113 -7.19 -10.91 -18.36
N LYS A 114 -7.78 -11.86 -19.09
CA LYS A 114 -9.02 -12.54 -18.66
C LYS A 114 -8.81 -13.32 -17.37
N ILE A 115 -7.76 -14.15 -17.31
CA ILE A 115 -7.43 -14.94 -16.11
C ILE A 115 -7.13 -14.02 -14.93
N SER A 116 -6.35 -12.95 -15.14
CA SER A 116 -6.05 -11.98 -14.09
C SER A 116 -7.32 -11.34 -13.54
N ASN A 117 -8.28 -10.96 -14.39
CA ASN A 117 -9.56 -10.38 -13.95
C ASN A 117 -10.46 -11.38 -13.20
N GLU A 118 -10.32 -12.69 -13.45
CA GLU A 118 -11.05 -13.73 -12.72
C GLU A 118 -10.43 -14.05 -11.36
N LEU A 119 -9.10 -13.91 -11.25
CA LEU A 119 -8.34 -14.36 -10.07
C LEU A 119 -8.03 -13.23 -9.09
N ILE A 120 -7.96 -11.99 -9.56
CA ILE A 120 -7.65 -10.81 -8.76
C ILE A 120 -8.95 -10.06 -8.46
N ASP A 121 -9.21 -9.85 -7.18
CA ASP A 121 -10.33 -9.04 -6.73
C ASP A 121 -9.87 -7.64 -6.36
N PHE A 122 -10.30 -6.64 -7.11
CA PHE A 122 -10.00 -5.23 -6.83
C PHE A 122 -11.03 -4.56 -5.91
N SER A 123 -11.97 -5.30 -5.34
CA SER A 123 -12.93 -4.80 -4.35
C SER A 123 -12.25 -4.54 -3.00
N GLY A 124 -11.38 -3.52 -2.97
CA GLY A 124 -10.93 -2.91 -1.74
C GLY A 124 -12.00 -1.96 -1.21
N THR A 125 -12.07 -1.79 0.11
CA THR A 125 -12.92 -0.76 0.71
C THR A 125 -12.33 0.58 0.31
N ARG A 126 -12.97 1.30 -0.61
CA ARG A 126 -12.57 2.66 -0.97
C ARG A 126 -12.85 3.54 0.24
N THR A 127 -11.90 3.66 1.16
CA THR A 127 -11.97 4.58 2.29
C THR A 127 -11.67 5.99 1.79
N VAL A 128 -12.47 6.49 0.86
CA VAL A 128 -12.53 7.92 0.56
C VAL A 128 -13.58 8.51 1.49
N ASN A 129 -13.12 9.32 2.45
CA ASN A 129 -13.72 10.57 2.95
C ASN A 129 -15.22 10.89 2.73
N ASP A 130 -16.12 9.91 2.82
CA ASP A 130 -17.57 10.13 2.66
C ASP A 130 -18.22 10.76 3.90
N LYS A 131 -17.42 11.24 4.86
CA LYS A 131 -17.87 11.86 6.12
C LYS A 131 -17.46 13.33 6.32
N LEU A 132 -16.92 14.01 5.30
CA LEU A 132 -16.49 15.41 5.42
C LEU A 132 -17.20 16.39 4.47
N LEU A 133 -18.38 16.04 3.98
CA LEU A 133 -19.27 16.96 3.23
C LEU A 133 -20.61 17.24 3.94
N GLU A 134 -20.74 16.92 5.22
CA GLU A 134 -21.80 17.49 6.08
C GLU A 134 -21.19 18.52 7.02
N THR A 135 -20.82 19.68 6.48
CA THR A 135 -20.73 20.90 7.30
C THR A 135 -21.60 21.98 6.67
N ASP A 136 -22.51 22.48 7.51
CA ASP A 136 -23.20 23.76 7.44
C ASP A 136 -24.31 23.94 6.40
N ASP A 137 -25.52 23.49 6.77
CA ASP A 137 -26.77 24.14 6.35
C ASP A 137 -27.86 24.00 7.44
N THR A 138 -27.62 24.60 8.61
CA THR A 138 -28.70 25.07 9.50
C THR A 138 -28.31 26.38 10.17
N ALA A 139 -28.08 27.41 9.36
CA ALA A 139 -28.34 28.79 9.77
C ALA A 139 -29.77 29.16 9.34
N SER A 140 -30.70 29.15 10.28
CA SER A 140 -31.95 29.93 10.26
C SER A 140 -32.45 30.11 11.69
#